data_AF-A0A669DVV3-F1
#
_entry.id   AF-A0A669DVV3-F1
#
_cell.length_a   1.000
_cell.length_b   1.000
_cell.length_c   1.000
_cell.angle_alpha   90.00
_cell.angle_beta   90.00
_cell.angle_gamma   90.00
#
_symmetry.space_group_name_H-M   'P 1'
#
loop_
_entity.id
_entity.type
_entity.pdbx_description
1 polymer ?
#
loop_
_entity_poly.entity_id
_entity_poly.type
_entity_poly.pdbx_seq_one_letter_code
_entity_poly.pdbx_strand_id
1 'polypeptide(L)'
;MASWFHRDITGLQAEEILKNRGIHGSFLARPSKKNVGDFSLSVRVGELVTHIRIQNTGDYYDLYGGEKFATLSELVDYYTAENGILQDKDGTVIELKYPLNCSDPTTERWYHGHLSGPNAEKLLSVKDEPGTFLVRESLSKPGDFVLSVLTDEISKSGGKRVSHIKIMCQVGAMYTIGGSDMFDTLTDLVEHYKRKGIEEITGNWVFLKQPYYSTRVNAADIDSRVKQLDQTTQKQQDGEGEKSKAGFWEEFDALQKMEAKVKKSRDEGQRPENKSKNRYKNILPFNDTRVILQDSDPSVVGSDYINANYVKNKLWESEDQKVYIATQGCLATTVNDFWQMVWQERTSVIVMTTREVEKGRNKCVPYWPELHSTKEVGRYVVSCESEREAGDYKIRVLTIPKHARKVWHYQYLSWPDHGVPQEACGVLGFLTQVNSKQAEFPHAGPMIVHCSAGIGRTGTIVVIDMIIETIDTLGLDIDIDIAKYIQMVREQRSGMVQTEAQYKFIYLAVAEYIQVTKAKDSASMVRGAENLVTCGSNIVKIGKHRKEAVNECWLISSLI
;
A
#
# COMPACT_ATOMS: atom_id res chain seq x y z
N MET A 1 12.13 -16.96 2.18
CA MET A 1 11.47 -17.12 0.89
C MET A 1 10.76 -15.84 0.58
N ALA A 2 11.50 -14.87 0.08
CA ALA A 2 10.89 -13.64 -0.40
C ALA A 2 9.57 -13.97 -1.08
N SER A 3 8.52 -13.27 -0.67
CA SER A 3 7.12 -13.69 -0.78
C SER A 3 6.74 -14.16 -2.18
N TRP A 4 7.50 -13.75 -3.21
CA TRP A 4 7.54 -14.27 -4.57
C TRP A 4 7.98 -15.74 -4.78
N PHE A 5 8.39 -16.49 -3.76
CA PHE A 5 8.80 -17.89 -3.91
C PHE A 5 7.63 -18.84 -3.57
N HIS A 6 7.24 -19.66 -4.54
CA HIS A 6 6.12 -20.60 -4.41
C HIS A 6 6.66 -22.04 -4.33
N ARG A 7 6.34 -22.75 -3.24
CA ARG A 7 6.93 -24.08 -2.95
C ARG A 7 6.38 -25.17 -3.86
N ASP A 8 5.05 -25.24 -3.99
CA ASP A 8 4.37 -26.43 -4.51
C ASP A 8 3.55 -26.16 -5.77
N ILE A 9 4.05 -25.27 -6.64
CA ILE A 9 3.39 -24.97 -7.93
C ILE A 9 4.18 -25.54 -9.12
N THR A 10 3.44 -26.00 -10.12
CA THR A 10 3.98 -26.42 -11.42
C THR A 10 4.27 -25.22 -12.32
N GLY A 11 4.99 -25.44 -13.43
CA GLY A 11 5.15 -24.40 -14.45
C GLY A 11 3.83 -23.91 -15.04
N LEU A 12 2.89 -24.83 -15.29
CA LEU A 12 1.55 -24.50 -15.80
C LEU A 12 0.74 -23.67 -14.80
N GLN A 13 0.77 -24.04 -13.53
CA GLN A 13 0.12 -23.25 -12.47
C GLN A 13 0.76 -21.87 -12.31
N ALA A 14 2.10 -21.77 -12.39
CA ALA A 14 2.79 -20.48 -12.38
C ALA A 14 2.36 -19.61 -13.57
N GLU A 15 2.22 -20.20 -14.75
CA GLU A 15 1.71 -19.54 -15.95
C GLU A 15 0.30 -18.99 -15.76
N GLU A 16 -0.60 -19.82 -15.23
CA GLU A 16 -1.97 -19.44 -14.93
C GLU A 16 -2.04 -18.31 -13.90
N ILE A 17 -1.27 -18.42 -12.80
CA ILE A 17 -1.20 -17.38 -11.75
C ILE A 17 -0.71 -16.06 -12.33
N LEU A 18 0.40 -16.06 -13.08
CA LEU A 18 0.97 -14.85 -13.66
C LEU A 18 0.05 -14.20 -14.69
N LYS A 19 -0.61 -15.00 -15.55
CA LYS A 19 -1.56 -14.50 -16.55
C LYS A 19 -2.84 -13.94 -15.93
N ASN A 20 -3.31 -14.57 -14.86
CA ASN A 20 -4.56 -14.20 -14.22
C ASN A 20 -4.41 -13.06 -13.20
N ARG A 21 -3.25 -12.94 -12.55
CA ARG A 21 -3.06 -12.04 -11.40
C ARG A 21 -1.88 -11.09 -11.50
N GLY A 22 -0.92 -11.38 -12.37
CA GLY A 22 0.24 -10.53 -12.58
C GLY A 22 0.05 -9.55 -13.74
N ILE A 23 0.90 -8.53 -13.81
CA ILE A 23 1.04 -7.62 -14.95
C ILE A 23 2.39 -7.84 -15.66
N HIS A 24 2.65 -7.13 -16.76
CA HIS A 24 3.97 -7.17 -17.40
C HIS A 24 5.09 -6.86 -16.39
N GLY A 25 6.15 -7.66 -16.40
CA GLY A 25 7.25 -7.59 -15.43
C GLY A 25 6.96 -8.29 -14.10
N SER A 26 5.77 -8.89 -13.93
CA SER A 26 5.48 -9.71 -12.74
C SER A 26 6.27 -11.00 -12.77
N PHE A 27 6.80 -11.42 -11.62
CA PHE A 27 7.61 -12.63 -11.53
C PHE A 27 7.37 -13.42 -10.25
N LEU A 28 7.68 -14.71 -10.31
CA LEU A 28 7.74 -15.60 -9.16
C LEU A 28 8.84 -16.65 -9.34
N ALA A 29 9.39 -17.16 -8.26
CA ALA A 29 10.33 -18.27 -8.28
C ALA A 29 9.69 -19.53 -7.70
N ARG A 30 10.10 -20.70 -8.18
CA ARG A 30 9.59 -21.99 -7.70
C ARG A 30 10.62 -23.10 -7.88
N PRO A 31 10.52 -24.22 -7.15
CA PRO A 31 11.30 -25.42 -7.45
C PRO A 31 11.07 -25.92 -8.89
N SER A 32 12.12 -26.47 -9.51
CA SER A 32 12.03 -27.09 -10.82
C SER A 32 11.49 -28.53 -10.69
N LYS A 33 10.36 -28.81 -11.33
CA LYS A 33 9.85 -30.20 -11.44
C LYS A 33 10.59 -31.03 -12.50
N LYS A 34 11.30 -30.39 -13.44
CA LYS A 34 12.05 -31.09 -14.50
C LYS A 34 13.43 -31.53 -14.01
N ASN A 35 14.10 -30.70 -13.20
CA ASN A 35 15.44 -30.96 -12.68
C ASN A 35 15.40 -30.82 -11.15
N VAL A 36 15.40 -31.95 -10.45
CA VAL A 36 15.35 -31.97 -8.98
C VAL A 36 16.59 -31.28 -8.42
N GLY A 37 16.40 -30.33 -7.50
CA GLY A 37 17.47 -29.52 -6.90
C GLY A 37 17.62 -28.12 -7.49
N ASP A 38 17.17 -27.91 -8.72
CA ASP A 38 17.15 -26.60 -9.39
C ASP A 38 15.88 -25.80 -9.11
N PHE A 39 15.91 -24.52 -9.48
CA PHE A 39 14.76 -23.61 -9.40
C PHE A 39 14.38 -23.09 -10.78
N SER A 40 13.21 -22.48 -10.88
CA SER A 40 12.73 -21.82 -12.08
C SER A 40 12.13 -20.47 -11.71
N LEU A 41 12.58 -19.42 -12.39
CA LEU A 41 12.05 -18.07 -12.34
C LEU A 41 11.02 -17.93 -13.47
N SER A 42 9.77 -17.71 -13.13
CA SER A 42 8.68 -17.51 -14.08
C SER A 42 8.34 -16.03 -14.15
N VAL A 43 8.36 -15.44 -15.35
CA VAL A 43 8.21 -13.99 -15.55
C VAL A 43 7.16 -13.72 -16.62
N ARG A 44 6.24 -12.79 -16.36
CA ARG A 44 5.26 -12.33 -17.35
C ARG A 44 5.89 -11.26 -18.24
N VAL A 45 6.06 -11.56 -19.51
CA VAL A 45 6.56 -10.64 -20.54
C VAL A 45 5.42 -10.36 -21.52
N GLY A 46 4.67 -9.30 -21.23
CA GLY A 46 3.48 -8.92 -21.98
C GLY A 46 2.34 -9.91 -21.69
N GLU A 47 1.85 -10.60 -22.72
CA GLU A 47 0.83 -11.65 -22.59
C GLU A 47 1.41 -13.06 -22.43
N LEU A 48 2.73 -13.19 -22.54
CA LEU A 48 3.42 -14.46 -22.43
C LEU A 48 4.08 -14.61 -21.06
N VAL A 49 4.35 -15.85 -20.67
CA VAL A 49 5.11 -16.18 -19.47
C VAL A 49 6.35 -16.95 -19.90
N THR A 50 7.51 -16.46 -19.52
CA THR A 50 8.81 -17.09 -19.79
C THR A 50 9.29 -17.79 -18.52
N HIS A 51 9.87 -18.97 -18.68
CA HIS A 51 10.45 -19.74 -17.59
C HIS A 51 11.97 -19.83 -17.74
N ILE A 52 12.68 -19.20 -16.83
CA ILE A 52 14.14 -19.16 -16.76
C ILE A 52 14.60 -20.21 -15.75
N ARG A 53 15.57 -21.05 -16.12
CA ARG A 53 16.14 -22.05 -15.21
C ARG A 53 17.19 -21.38 -14.32
N ILE A 54 17.11 -21.63 -13.02
CA ILE A 54 18.14 -21.28 -12.05
C ILE A 54 18.82 -22.58 -11.64
N GLN A 55 20.12 -22.68 -11.89
CA GLN A 55 20.89 -23.84 -11.48
C GLN A 55 21.34 -23.66 -10.04
N ASN A 56 21.21 -24.72 -9.24
CA ASN A 56 21.79 -24.76 -7.89
C ASN A 56 22.85 -25.86 -7.84
N THR A 57 24.11 -25.44 -7.75
CA THR A 57 25.26 -26.37 -7.72
C THR A 57 25.58 -26.89 -6.32
N GLY A 58 24.92 -26.35 -5.29
CA GLY A 58 25.29 -26.54 -3.89
C GLY A 58 26.26 -25.47 -3.35
N ASP A 59 27.03 -24.83 -4.25
CA ASP A 59 27.97 -23.76 -3.90
C ASP A 59 27.43 -22.36 -4.24
N TYR A 60 26.66 -22.26 -5.33
CA TYR A 60 26.10 -21.00 -5.81
C TYR A 60 24.86 -21.21 -6.68
N TYR A 61 24.12 -20.13 -6.88
CA TYR A 61 22.98 -20.00 -7.79
C TYR A 61 23.39 -19.21 -9.03
N ASP A 62 23.03 -19.67 -10.23
CA ASP A 62 23.24 -18.91 -11.47
C ASP A 62 22.07 -19.04 -12.46
N LEU A 63 22.02 -18.11 -13.41
CA LEU A 63 21.13 -18.13 -14.56
C LEU A 63 21.96 -18.39 -15.82
N TYR A 64 21.81 -19.57 -16.42
CA TYR A 64 22.44 -19.92 -17.71
C TYR A 64 23.97 -19.65 -17.80
N GLY A 65 24.71 -19.81 -16.70
CA GLY A 65 26.16 -19.54 -16.66
C GLY A 65 26.55 -18.06 -16.62
N GLY A 66 25.61 -17.18 -16.25
CA GLY A 66 25.85 -15.77 -15.96
C GLY A 66 26.48 -15.52 -14.58
N GLU A 67 26.11 -14.41 -13.96
CA GLU A 67 26.59 -14.04 -12.61
C GLU A 67 26.17 -15.10 -11.56
N LYS A 68 27.03 -15.25 -10.54
CA LYS A 68 26.88 -16.27 -9.50
C LYS A 68 26.51 -15.62 -8.16
N PHE A 69 25.53 -16.19 -7.48
CA PHE A 69 24.97 -15.63 -6.25
C PHE A 69 25.01 -16.65 -5.11
N ALA A 70 25.18 -16.19 -3.87
CA ALA A 70 25.21 -17.08 -2.71
C ALA A 70 23.80 -17.51 -2.28
N THR A 71 22.79 -16.68 -2.52
CA THR A 71 21.39 -17.00 -2.23
C THR A 71 20.48 -16.68 -3.40
N LEU A 72 19.34 -17.37 -3.48
CA LEU A 72 18.29 -17.07 -4.46
C LEU A 72 17.73 -15.64 -4.29
N SER A 73 17.74 -15.11 -3.06
CA SER A 73 17.32 -13.73 -2.80
C SER A 73 18.29 -12.72 -3.40
N GLU A 74 19.60 -12.90 -3.21
CA GLU A 74 20.61 -12.04 -3.84
C GLU A 74 20.52 -12.06 -5.38
N LEU A 75 20.26 -13.23 -5.96
CA LEU A 75 20.04 -13.36 -7.40
C LEU A 75 18.86 -12.51 -7.85
N VAL A 76 17.72 -12.62 -7.18
CA VAL A 76 16.54 -11.81 -7.53
C VAL A 76 16.80 -10.33 -7.28
N ASP A 77 17.36 -9.95 -6.14
CA ASP A 77 17.68 -8.55 -5.79
C ASP A 77 18.62 -7.91 -6.82
N TYR A 78 19.58 -8.68 -7.37
CA TYR A 78 20.48 -8.21 -8.40
C TYR A 78 19.77 -7.89 -9.72
N TYR A 79 18.83 -8.74 -10.13
CA TYR A 79 18.08 -8.59 -11.40
C TYR A 79 16.81 -7.74 -11.28
N THR A 80 16.36 -7.43 -10.06
CA THR A 80 15.31 -6.42 -9.81
C THR A 80 15.90 -5.03 -9.66
N ALA A 81 17.15 -4.90 -9.22
CA ALA A 81 17.91 -3.66 -9.27
C ALA A 81 18.38 -3.36 -10.71
N GLU A 82 18.65 -2.08 -11.04
CA GLU A 82 19.16 -1.64 -12.36
C GLU A 82 20.53 -2.23 -12.77
N ASN A 83 21.07 -3.18 -12.01
CA ASN A 83 22.40 -3.73 -12.16
C ASN A 83 22.47 -4.96 -13.07
N GLY A 84 21.34 -5.59 -13.42
CA GLY A 84 21.30 -6.82 -14.23
C GLY A 84 20.29 -6.80 -15.38
N ILE A 85 20.73 -7.11 -16.59
CA ILE A 85 19.84 -7.31 -17.75
C ILE A 85 19.61 -8.83 -17.93
N LEU A 86 18.36 -9.27 -17.83
CA LEU A 86 17.95 -10.61 -18.23
C LEU A 86 17.49 -10.60 -19.68
N GLN A 87 17.92 -11.57 -20.47
CA GLN A 87 17.48 -11.74 -21.85
C GLN A 87 17.09 -13.19 -22.12
N ASP A 88 16.03 -13.39 -22.90
CA ASP A 88 15.69 -14.70 -23.44
C ASP A 88 16.60 -15.04 -24.64
N LYS A 89 16.53 -16.29 -25.12
CA LYS A 89 17.35 -16.81 -26.23
C LYS A 89 17.16 -16.06 -27.55
N ASP A 90 16.03 -15.37 -27.71
CA ASP A 90 15.72 -14.54 -28.88
C ASP A 90 16.16 -13.07 -28.72
N GLY A 91 16.79 -12.72 -27.59
CA GLY A 91 17.27 -11.37 -27.28
C GLY A 91 16.22 -10.47 -26.60
N THR A 92 15.01 -10.98 -26.31
CA THR A 92 13.97 -10.22 -25.60
C THR A 92 14.45 -9.89 -24.18
N VAL A 93 14.45 -8.60 -23.81
CA VAL A 93 14.77 -8.16 -22.45
C VAL A 93 13.64 -8.55 -21.50
N ILE A 94 14.01 -9.19 -20.40
CA ILE A 94 13.10 -9.64 -19.34
C ILE A 94 13.33 -8.77 -18.12
N GLU A 95 12.30 -8.03 -17.71
CA GLU A 95 12.37 -7.14 -16.56
C GLU A 95 11.69 -7.78 -15.35
N LEU A 96 12.39 -7.83 -14.21
CA LEU A 96 11.81 -8.26 -12.93
C LEU A 96 11.34 -7.04 -12.16
N LYS A 97 10.08 -6.64 -12.36
CA LYS A 97 9.52 -5.43 -11.74
C LYS A 97 8.67 -5.74 -10.51
N TYR A 98 7.78 -6.72 -10.61
CA TYR A 98 6.70 -6.89 -9.63
C TYR A 98 6.70 -8.32 -9.05
N PRO A 99 7.20 -8.53 -7.82
CA PRO A 99 7.16 -9.85 -7.20
C PRO A 99 5.71 -10.26 -6.95
N LEU A 100 5.31 -11.44 -7.44
CA LEU A 100 3.97 -11.99 -7.22
C LEU A 100 3.98 -12.96 -6.05
N ASN A 101 3.42 -12.52 -4.92
CA ASN A 101 3.56 -13.21 -3.64
C ASN A 101 2.68 -14.46 -3.53
N CYS A 102 3.17 -15.47 -2.81
CA CYS A 102 2.34 -16.54 -2.26
C CYS A 102 1.61 -16.06 -1.00
N SER A 103 0.50 -16.72 -0.66
CA SER A 103 -0.20 -16.49 0.60
C SER A 103 0.69 -16.80 1.80
N ASP A 104 0.51 -16.05 2.89
CA ASP A 104 1.29 -16.28 4.10
C ASP A 104 0.99 -17.68 4.68
N PRO A 105 2.01 -18.38 5.22
CA PRO A 105 1.86 -19.72 5.81
C PRO A 105 1.04 -19.71 7.11
N THR A 106 0.85 -18.53 7.69
CA THR A 106 0.03 -18.29 8.86
C THR A 106 -0.49 -16.86 8.81
N THR A 107 -1.67 -16.63 9.38
CA THR A 107 -2.19 -15.28 9.52
C THR A 107 -1.56 -14.55 10.72
N GLU A 108 -0.86 -15.25 11.60
CA GLU A 108 -0.36 -14.72 12.88
C GLU A 108 0.58 -13.50 12.75
N ARG A 109 0.35 -12.47 13.59
CA ARG A 109 1.09 -11.19 13.55
C ARG A 109 2.58 -11.31 13.87
N TRP A 110 3.03 -12.38 14.52
CA TRP A 110 4.46 -12.60 14.80
C TRP A 110 5.24 -13.12 13.58
N TYR A 111 4.57 -13.35 12.45
CA TYR A 111 5.20 -13.71 11.20
C TYR A 111 5.60 -12.45 10.40
N HIS A 112 6.88 -12.37 10.04
CA HIS A 112 7.46 -11.23 9.33
C HIS A 112 7.75 -11.54 7.86
N GLY A 113 7.57 -12.79 7.42
CA GLY A 113 7.89 -13.24 6.07
C GLY A 113 9.34 -12.98 5.70
N HIS A 114 9.55 -12.23 4.63
CA HIS A 114 10.88 -11.93 4.13
C HIS A 114 11.62 -10.90 4.99
N LEU A 115 12.31 -11.39 6.02
CA LEU A 115 13.14 -10.58 6.90
C LEU A 115 14.52 -11.23 7.04
N SER A 116 15.57 -10.44 6.82
CA SER A 116 16.95 -10.91 7.00
C SER A 116 17.29 -11.10 8.48
N GLY A 117 18.26 -11.97 8.79
CA GLY A 117 18.78 -12.16 10.15
C GLY A 117 19.21 -10.84 10.79
N PRO A 118 20.08 -10.03 10.14
CA PRO A 118 20.51 -8.74 10.67
C PRO A 118 19.36 -7.74 10.91
N ASN A 119 18.35 -7.71 10.03
CA ASN A 119 17.18 -6.85 10.25
C ASN A 119 16.32 -7.34 11.41
N ALA A 120 16.16 -8.65 11.58
CA ALA A 120 15.50 -9.23 12.76
C ALA A 120 16.25 -8.89 14.05
N GLU A 121 17.59 -8.98 14.04
CA GLU A 121 18.43 -8.57 15.17
C GLU A 121 18.20 -7.10 15.52
N LYS A 122 18.17 -6.21 14.53
CA LYS A 122 17.91 -4.78 14.73
C LYS A 122 16.53 -4.53 15.35
N LEU A 123 15.48 -5.17 14.85
CA LEU A 123 14.11 -5.01 15.39
C LEU A 123 14.02 -5.49 16.84
N LEU A 124 14.54 -6.68 17.12
CA LEU A 124 14.52 -7.27 18.47
C LEU A 124 15.38 -6.48 19.45
N SER A 125 16.57 -6.02 19.03
CA SER A 125 17.46 -5.22 19.87
C SER A 125 16.86 -3.85 20.22
N VAL A 126 16.11 -3.22 19.31
CA VAL A 126 15.41 -1.95 19.59
C VAL A 126 14.29 -2.14 20.61
N LYS A 127 13.63 -3.30 20.64
CA LYS A 127 12.62 -3.64 21.65
C LYS A 127 13.25 -3.85 23.03
N ASP A 128 14.46 -4.42 23.06
CA ASP A 128 15.29 -4.67 24.26
C ASP A 128 14.60 -5.47 25.39
N GLU A 129 13.61 -6.29 25.03
CA GLU A 129 12.81 -7.07 25.99
C GLU A 129 13.08 -8.57 25.80
N PRO A 130 13.78 -9.24 26.73
CA PRO A 130 14.15 -10.67 26.60
C PRO A 130 12.93 -11.59 26.48
N GLY A 131 13.08 -12.65 25.68
CA GLY A 131 11.98 -13.55 25.30
C GLY A 131 11.06 -12.99 24.21
N THR A 132 11.38 -11.81 23.65
CA THR A 132 10.69 -11.30 22.46
C THR A 132 11.08 -12.14 21.25
N PHE A 133 10.10 -12.63 20.50
CA PHE A 133 10.34 -13.49 19.33
C PHE A 133 9.61 -13.03 18.07
N LEU A 134 10.15 -13.40 16.92
CA LEU A 134 9.47 -13.32 15.62
C LEU A 134 9.81 -14.53 14.77
N VAL A 135 8.94 -14.88 13.84
CA VAL A 135 9.23 -15.87 12.80
C VAL A 135 9.39 -15.16 11.48
N ARG A 136 10.45 -15.53 10.78
CA ARG A 136 10.79 -15.05 9.45
C ARG A 136 11.13 -16.23 8.58
N GLU A 137 11.29 -16.02 7.30
CA GLU A 137 11.74 -17.10 6.44
C GLU A 137 13.25 -17.26 6.48
N SER A 138 13.70 -18.46 6.09
CA SER A 138 15.10 -18.73 5.81
C SER A 138 15.50 -18.10 4.47
N LEU A 139 16.60 -17.33 4.50
CA LEU A 139 17.27 -16.82 3.29
C LEU A 139 18.32 -17.80 2.77
N SER A 140 18.95 -18.55 3.68
CA SER A 140 19.97 -19.55 3.34
C SER A 140 19.41 -20.83 2.75
N LYS A 141 18.15 -21.17 3.08
CA LYS A 141 17.49 -22.38 2.57
C LYS A 141 16.03 -22.06 2.21
N PRO A 142 15.73 -21.79 0.93
CA PRO A 142 14.37 -21.60 0.45
C PRO A 142 13.50 -22.80 0.83
N GLY A 143 12.31 -22.56 1.35
CA GLY A 143 11.40 -23.59 1.87
C GLY A 143 11.40 -23.70 3.40
N ASP A 144 12.41 -23.17 4.07
CA ASP A 144 12.50 -23.22 5.54
C ASP A 144 12.18 -21.85 6.16
N PHE A 145 11.98 -21.87 7.48
CA PHE A 145 11.74 -20.69 8.31
C PHE A 145 12.80 -20.57 9.42
N VAL A 146 12.81 -19.43 10.10
CA VAL A 146 13.69 -19.15 11.23
C VAL A 146 12.89 -18.45 12.32
N LEU A 147 12.89 -19.03 13.51
CA LEU A 147 12.42 -18.40 14.75
C LEU A 147 13.56 -17.60 15.36
N SER A 148 13.41 -16.28 15.41
CA SER A 148 14.40 -15.36 15.96
C SER A 148 13.94 -14.86 17.32
N VAL A 149 14.76 -15.03 18.36
CA VAL A 149 14.37 -14.73 19.75
C VAL A 149 15.45 -13.91 20.44
N LEU A 150 15.08 -12.80 21.07
CA LEU A 150 16.00 -12.04 21.92
C LEU A 150 16.21 -12.79 23.23
N THR A 151 17.45 -13.14 23.54
CA THR A 151 17.79 -13.85 24.78
C THR A 151 18.34 -12.87 25.83
N ASP A 152 18.45 -13.34 27.08
CA ASP A 152 19.07 -12.60 28.18
C ASP A 152 20.61 -12.58 28.11
N GLU A 153 21.19 -13.33 27.17
CA GLU A 153 22.64 -13.41 27.03
C GLU A 153 23.23 -12.18 26.35
N ILE A 154 24.44 -11.81 26.74
CA ILE A 154 25.16 -10.69 26.13
C ILE A 154 26.01 -11.21 24.98
N SER A 155 25.84 -10.61 23.80
CA SER A 155 26.64 -10.92 22.62
C SER A 155 28.04 -10.31 22.73
N LYS A 156 28.96 -10.74 21.86
CA LYS A 156 30.34 -10.24 21.82
C LYS A 156 30.45 -8.72 21.55
N SER A 157 29.40 -8.10 21.01
CA SER A 157 29.35 -6.65 20.73
C SER A 157 28.71 -5.84 21.87
N GLY A 158 28.38 -6.46 23.01
CA GLY A 158 27.86 -5.81 24.21
C GLY A 158 26.34 -5.61 24.26
N GLY A 159 25.61 -5.94 23.18
CA GLY A 159 24.14 -5.97 23.16
C GLY A 159 23.58 -7.36 23.48
N LYS A 160 22.28 -7.46 23.82
CA LYS A 160 21.61 -8.76 24.00
C LYS A 160 21.69 -9.62 22.74
N ARG A 161 21.93 -10.91 22.90
CA ARG A 161 22.08 -11.90 21.82
C ARG A 161 20.71 -12.23 21.24
N VAL A 162 20.63 -12.40 19.94
CA VAL A 162 19.46 -12.98 19.27
C VAL A 162 19.80 -14.41 18.86
N SER A 163 18.98 -15.36 19.31
CA SER A 163 19.05 -16.74 18.85
C SER A 163 18.24 -16.90 17.55
N HIS A 164 18.78 -17.65 16.60
CA HIS A 164 18.15 -17.96 15.32
C HIS A 164 17.96 -19.47 15.18
N ILE A 165 16.77 -19.96 15.48
CA ILE A 165 16.41 -21.38 15.47
C ILE A 165 15.78 -21.71 14.11
N LYS A 166 16.39 -22.65 13.37
CA LYS A 166 15.89 -23.07 12.06
C LYS A 166 14.62 -23.92 12.21
N ILE A 167 13.59 -23.59 11.46
CA ILE A 167 12.37 -24.38 11.32
C ILE A 167 12.39 -24.99 9.91
N MET A 168 12.49 -26.30 9.84
CA MET A 168 12.51 -27.06 8.60
C MET A 168 11.10 -27.44 8.18
N CYS A 169 10.79 -27.27 6.90
CA CYS A 169 9.56 -27.78 6.30
C CYS A 169 9.86 -29.12 5.63
N GLN A 170 9.31 -30.21 6.17
CA GLN A 170 9.50 -31.55 5.61
C GLN A 170 8.43 -31.91 4.58
N VAL A 171 8.65 -33.02 3.86
CA VAL A 171 7.73 -33.56 2.84
C VAL A 171 6.36 -33.80 3.48
N GLY A 172 5.31 -33.20 2.91
CA GLY A 172 3.96 -33.21 3.49
C GLY A 172 3.58 -31.92 4.25
N ALA A 173 4.37 -30.85 4.13
CA ALA A 173 4.14 -29.53 4.74
C ALA A 173 4.15 -29.51 6.28
N MET A 174 4.80 -30.49 6.92
CA MET A 174 4.99 -30.51 8.37
C MET A 174 6.25 -29.71 8.78
N TYR A 175 6.18 -29.08 9.95
CA TYR A 175 7.20 -28.20 10.50
C TYR A 175 7.93 -28.83 11.69
N THR A 176 9.24 -28.67 11.77
CA THR A 176 10.06 -29.12 12.90
C THR A 176 11.30 -28.25 13.10
N ILE A 177 11.86 -28.20 14.31
CA ILE A 177 13.15 -27.56 14.60
C ILE A 177 14.33 -28.54 14.62
N GLY A 178 14.13 -29.78 14.17
CA GLY A 178 15.16 -30.83 14.11
C GLY A 178 15.13 -31.85 15.25
N GLY A 179 14.04 -31.88 16.02
CA GLY A 179 13.75 -32.92 17.02
C GLY A 179 12.77 -33.98 16.51
N SER A 180 12.22 -34.78 17.43
CA SER A 180 11.16 -35.76 17.15
C SER A 180 9.79 -35.12 16.88
N ASP A 181 9.58 -33.91 17.40
CA ASP A 181 8.29 -33.23 17.34
C ASP A 181 8.08 -32.65 15.93
N MET A 182 6.92 -32.96 15.34
CA MET A 182 6.47 -32.47 14.04
C MET A 182 5.08 -31.83 14.19
N PHE A 183 4.84 -30.75 13.45
CA PHE A 183 3.63 -29.94 13.56
C PHE A 183 3.00 -29.67 12.20
N ASP A 184 1.68 -29.64 12.14
CA ASP A 184 0.94 -29.38 10.89
C ASP A 184 1.01 -27.90 10.48
N THR A 185 1.11 -26.98 11.45
CA THR A 185 1.19 -25.53 11.20
C THR A 185 2.33 -24.88 11.97
N LEU A 186 2.82 -23.74 11.45
CA LEU A 186 3.77 -22.90 12.19
C LEU A 186 3.18 -22.40 13.51
N THR A 187 1.87 -22.19 13.56
CA THR A 187 1.16 -21.76 14.78
C THR A 187 1.23 -22.82 15.86
N ASP A 188 0.98 -24.09 15.53
CA ASP A 188 1.07 -25.20 16.49
C ASP A 188 2.49 -25.37 17.02
N LEU A 189 3.49 -25.25 16.13
CA LEU A 189 4.90 -25.27 16.51
C LEU A 189 5.22 -24.17 17.51
N VAL A 190 4.83 -22.92 17.23
CA VAL A 190 5.11 -21.77 18.11
C VAL A 190 4.39 -21.93 19.45
N GLU A 191 3.11 -22.32 19.47
CA GLU A 191 2.36 -22.51 20.71
C GLU A 191 2.91 -23.65 21.58
N HIS A 192 3.39 -24.73 20.96
CA HIS A 192 4.08 -25.79 21.68
C HIS A 192 5.35 -25.27 22.38
N TYR A 193 6.21 -24.57 21.64
CA TYR A 193 7.48 -24.09 22.18
C TYR A 193 7.36 -22.85 23.08
N LYS A 194 6.25 -22.12 23.02
CA LYS A 194 5.89 -21.11 24.04
C LYS A 194 5.70 -21.72 25.41
N ARG A 195 5.19 -22.96 25.50
CA ARG A 195 4.98 -23.67 26.77
C ARG A 195 6.21 -24.44 27.23
N LYS A 196 6.89 -25.11 26.31
CA LYS A 196 8.00 -26.02 26.61
C LYS A 196 9.35 -25.30 26.75
N GLY A 197 9.55 -24.19 26.06
CA GLY A 197 10.88 -23.63 25.80
C GLY A 197 11.66 -24.47 24.79
N ILE A 198 12.75 -23.92 24.25
CA ILE A 198 13.62 -24.57 23.28
C ILE A 198 15.01 -24.67 23.89
N GLU A 199 15.57 -25.89 23.92
CA GLU A 199 16.95 -26.12 24.30
C GLU A 199 17.84 -26.10 23.06
N GLU A 200 18.87 -25.25 23.08
CA GLU A 200 19.89 -25.19 22.03
C GLU A 200 20.93 -26.30 22.19
N ILE A 201 21.64 -26.62 21.10
CA ILE A 201 22.76 -27.58 21.12
C ILE A 201 23.86 -27.16 22.10
N THR A 202 23.99 -25.86 22.38
CA THR A 202 24.92 -25.30 23.36
C THR A 202 24.50 -25.56 24.82
N GLY A 203 23.30 -26.08 25.06
CA GLY A 203 22.69 -26.30 26.37
C GLY A 203 21.90 -25.10 26.91
N ASN A 204 21.81 -24.00 26.15
CA ASN A 204 21.06 -22.81 26.55
C ASN A 204 19.56 -22.96 26.28
N TRP A 205 18.74 -22.40 27.17
CA TRP A 205 17.29 -22.41 27.04
C TRP A 205 16.77 -21.08 26.50
N VAL A 206 15.94 -21.18 25.46
CA VAL A 206 15.28 -20.06 24.79
C VAL A 206 13.78 -20.14 25.06
N PHE A 207 13.22 -19.09 25.64
CA PHE A 207 11.79 -19.01 25.98
C PHE A 207 11.08 -17.98 25.10
N LEU A 208 9.94 -18.38 24.55
CA LEU A 208 9.09 -17.51 23.74
C LEU A 208 8.06 -16.85 24.66
N LYS A 209 8.37 -15.65 25.15
CA LYS A 209 7.54 -14.95 26.13
C LYS A 209 6.52 -14.05 25.44
N GLN A 210 6.98 -13.15 24.57
CA GLN A 210 6.12 -12.21 23.86
C GLN A 210 6.47 -12.11 22.37
N PRO A 211 5.48 -12.00 21.47
CA PRO A 211 5.72 -11.81 20.06
C PRO A 211 6.16 -10.37 19.74
N TYR A 212 7.01 -10.22 18.73
CA TYR A 212 7.20 -8.96 18.01
C TYR A 212 6.23 -8.93 16.84
N TYR A 213 5.22 -8.06 16.89
CA TYR A 213 4.20 -7.99 15.84
C TYR A 213 4.66 -7.24 14.59
N SER A 214 4.33 -7.79 13.43
CA SER A 214 4.50 -7.19 12.11
C SER A 214 3.23 -6.43 11.70
N THR A 215 3.41 -5.26 11.10
CA THR A 215 2.34 -4.49 10.45
C THR A 215 2.18 -4.85 8.98
N ARG A 216 3.17 -5.55 8.38
CA ARG A 216 3.12 -6.08 7.01
C ARG A 216 1.97 -7.08 6.87
N VAL A 217 1.26 -7.04 5.76
CA VAL A 217 0.23 -8.01 5.39
C VAL A 217 0.22 -8.18 3.88
N ASN A 218 0.03 -9.42 3.40
CA ASN A 218 -0.30 -9.63 1.99
C ASN A 218 -1.68 -8.99 1.71
N ALA A 219 -1.80 -8.17 0.66
CA ALA A 219 -3.02 -7.45 0.34
C ALA A 219 -4.22 -8.41 0.20
N ALA A 220 -4.03 -9.58 -0.42
CA ALA A 220 -5.06 -10.60 -0.57
C ALA A 220 -5.59 -11.12 0.79
N ASP A 221 -4.80 -11.04 1.86
CA ASP A 221 -5.11 -11.58 3.19
C ASP A 221 -5.53 -10.49 4.20
N ILE A 222 -5.77 -9.26 3.74
CA ILE A 222 -6.09 -8.12 4.62
C ILE A 222 -7.33 -8.36 5.50
N ASP A 223 -8.34 -9.09 5.00
CA ASP A 223 -9.54 -9.44 5.77
C ASP A 223 -9.22 -10.24 7.03
N SER A 224 -8.29 -11.18 6.91
CA SER A 224 -7.81 -11.98 8.05
C SER A 224 -7.11 -11.09 9.06
N ARG A 225 -6.29 -10.13 8.59
CA ARG A 225 -5.63 -9.15 9.47
C ARG A 225 -6.63 -8.25 10.19
N VAL A 226 -7.67 -7.76 9.51
CA VAL A 226 -8.74 -6.97 10.16
C VAL A 226 -9.38 -7.75 11.29
N LYS A 227 -9.76 -9.02 11.04
CA LYS A 227 -10.36 -9.89 12.07
C LYS A 227 -9.44 -10.08 13.26
N GLN A 228 -8.14 -10.26 13.05
CA GLN A 228 -7.17 -10.41 14.14
C GLN A 228 -7.01 -9.15 15.00
N LEU A 229 -6.93 -7.98 14.35
CA LEU A 229 -6.82 -6.71 15.06
C LEU A 229 -8.11 -6.37 15.82
N ASP A 230 -9.26 -6.89 15.37
CA ASP A 230 -10.53 -6.79 16.08
C ASP A 230 -10.68 -7.82 17.22
N GLN A 231 -10.20 -9.06 17.05
CA GLN A 231 -10.30 -10.15 18.05
C GLN A 231 -9.54 -9.86 19.35
N THR A 232 -8.49 -9.03 19.29
CA THR A 232 -7.80 -8.52 20.49
C THR A 232 -8.70 -7.62 21.37
N THR A 233 -9.87 -7.20 20.85
CA THR A 233 -10.91 -6.48 21.58
C THR A 233 -11.88 -7.41 22.32
N GLN A 234 -12.08 -8.65 21.84
CA GLN A 234 -13.13 -9.57 22.34
C GLN A 234 -12.69 -10.45 23.53
N LYS A 235 -11.38 -10.74 23.69
CA LYS A 235 -10.86 -11.45 24.89
C LYS A 235 -11.01 -10.66 26.21
N GLN A 236 -11.60 -9.45 26.15
CA GLN A 236 -11.84 -8.57 27.30
C GLN A 236 -13.18 -8.83 28.01
N GLN A 237 -14.10 -9.61 27.45
CA GLN A 237 -15.40 -9.86 28.10
C GLN A 237 -15.42 -11.04 29.07
N ASP A 238 -14.42 -11.95 29.04
CA ASP A 238 -14.47 -13.21 29.79
C ASP A 238 -13.33 -13.44 30.83
N GLY A 239 -12.57 -12.42 31.25
CA GLY A 239 -11.56 -12.65 32.30
C GLY A 239 -10.89 -11.41 32.90
N GLU A 240 -10.85 -11.37 34.24
CA GLU A 240 -10.06 -10.43 35.05
C GLU A 240 -8.56 -10.77 34.94
N GLY A 241 -7.83 -10.09 34.06
CA GLY A 241 -6.37 -10.15 33.97
C GLY A 241 -5.84 -9.17 32.94
N GLU A 242 -4.97 -8.25 33.36
CA GLU A 242 -4.25 -7.19 32.62
C GLU A 242 -4.90 -6.66 31.32
N LYS A 243 -5.27 -5.37 31.33
CA LYS A 243 -5.83 -4.60 30.19
C LYS A 243 -4.93 -4.64 28.93
N SER A 244 -4.91 -5.75 28.20
CA SER A 244 -4.30 -5.84 26.88
C SER A 244 -5.22 -5.13 25.90
N LYS A 245 -4.74 -4.00 25.36
CA LYS A 245 -5.51 -3.09 24.51
C LYS A 245 -5.70 -3.70 23.11
N ALA A 246 -6.78 -3.33 22.42
CA ALA A 246 -7.14 -3.86 21.09
C ALA A 246 -6.00 -3.72 20.07
N GLY A 247 -5.90 -4.64 19.10
CA GLY A 247 -4.77 -4.72 18.16
C GLY A 247 -4.60 -3.47 17.30
N PHE A 248 -5.73 -2.87 16.85
CA PHE A 248 -5.71 -1.58 16.16
C PHE A 248 -5.13 -0.46 17.04
N TRP A 249 -5.51 -0.41 18.31
CA TRP A 249 -4.98 0.56 19.26
C TRP A 249 -3.48 0.38 19.45
N GLU A 250 -2.99 -0.87 19.57
CA GLU A 250 -1.58 -1.17 19.75
C GLU A 250 -0.73 -0.67 18.58
N GLU A 251 -1.12 -0.99 17.34
CA GLU A 251 -0.40 -0.54 16.15
C GLU A 251 -0.45 0.99 16.02
N PHE A 252 -1.61 1.59 16.28
CA PHE A 252 -1.75 3.03 16.21
C PHE A 252 -0.94 3.76 17.29
N ASP A 253 -0.91 3.24 18.53
CA ASP A 253 -0.10 3.78 19.63
C ASP A 253 1.41 3.68 19.33
N ALA A 254 1.85 2.59 18.68
CA ALA A 254 3.22 2.48 18.19
C ALA A 254 3.57 3.59 17.18
N LEU A 255 2.66 3.90 16.24
CA LEU A 255 2.84 5.03 15.32
C LEU A 255 2.92 6.38 16.04
N GLN A 256 2.08 6.61 17.05
CA GLN A 256 2.12 7.83 17.87
C GLN A 256 3.47 8.00 18.58
N LYS A 257 4.02 6.92 19.13
CA LYS A 257 5.34 6.94 19.78
C LYS A 257 6.48 7.22 18.80
N MET A 258 6.35 6.80 17.54
CA MET A 258 7.34 7.13 16.51
C MET A 258 7.30 8.61 16.11
N GLU A 259 6.12 9.26 16.14
CA GLU A 259 5.99 10.68 15.78
C GLU A 259 6.81 11.60 16.69
N ALA A 260 7.00 11.24 17.97
CA ALA A 260 7.86 11.97 18.89
C ALA A 260 9.34 12.04 18.44
N LYS A 261 9.77 11.15 17.54
CA LYS A 261 11.13 11.11 16.99
C LYS A 261 11.30 11.99 15.74
N VAL A 262 10.21 12.44 15.12
CA VAL A 262 10.26 13.25 13.89
C VAL A 262 10.63 14.70 14.23
N LYS A 263 11.90 15.05 14.03
CA LYS A 263 12.43 16.40 14.21
C LYS A 263 12.50 17.14 12.87
N LYS A 264 11.37 17.68 12.42
CA LYS A 264 11.30 18.51 11.19
C LYS A 264 10.89 19.95 11.52
N SER A 265 11.58 20.91 10.92
CA SER A 265 11.34 22.35 11.13
C SER A 265 9.96 22.77 10.58
N ARG A 266 9.33 23.72 11.28
CA ARG A 266 8.04 24.36 10.92
C ARG A 266 8.13 25.88 11.07
N ASP A 267 9.35 26.42 11.03
CA ASP A 267 9.64 27.80 11.44
C ASP A 267 8.91 28.82 10.56
N GLU A 268 8.73 28.52 9.27
CA GLU A 268 7.98 29.37 8.35
C GLU A 268 6.52 29.56 8.78
N GLY A 269 5.88 28.49 9.28
CA GLY A 269 4.52 28.58 9.82
C GLY A 269 4.44 29.28 11.18
N GLN A 270 5.54 29.40 11.92
CA GLN A 270 5.60 30.06 13.23
C GLN A 270 5.84 31.56 13.14
N ARG A 271 6.27 32.06 11.97
CA ARG A 271 6.50 33.49 11.72
C ARG A 271 5.30 34.35 12.14
N PRO A 272 5.52 35.50 12.79
CA PRO A 272 4.44 36.39 13.21
C PRO A 272 3.45 36.73 12.08
N GLU A 273 3.97 36.97 10.87
CA GLU A 273 3.22 37.34 9.65
C GLU A 273 2.30 36.21 9.18
N ASN A 274 2.69 34.96 9.43
CA ASN A 274 1.97 33.77 8.97
C ASN A 274 0.96 33.22 9.99
N LYS A 275 0.96 33.73 11.23
CA LYS A 275 0.06 33.25 12.30
C LYS A 275 -1.42 33.34 11.91
N SER A 276 -1.82 34.41 11.23
CA SER A 276 -3.21 34.63 10.78
C SER A 276 -3.58 33.79 9.55
N LYS A 277 -2.59 33.22 8.85
CA LYS A 277 -2.77 32.28 7.73
C LYS A 277 -2.92 30.82 8.19
N ASN A 278 -2.89 30.57 9.50
CA ASN A 278 -3.02 29.25 10.09
C ASN A 278 -4.36 29.11 10.82
N ARG A 279 -5.23 28.21 10.35
CA ARG A 279 -6.48 27.87 11.05
C ARG A 279 -6.25 27.40 12.49
N TYR A 280 -5.18 26.64 12.73
CA TYR A 280 -4.80 26.17 14.06
C TYR A 280 -3.34 26.54 14.34
N LYS A 281 -3.09 27.16 15.48
CA LYS A 281 -1.77 27.70 15.87
C LYS A 281 -0.65 26.65 15.86
N ASN A 282 -0.97 25.41 16.18
CA ASN A 282 -0.02 24.31 16.36
C ASN A 282 0.01 23.32 15.19
N ILE A 283 -0.84 23.49 14.17
CA ILE A 283 -0.88 22.62 12.99
C ILE A 283 -0.25 23.39 11.83
N LEU A 284 1.06 23.20 11.68
CA LEU A 284 1.90 23.94 10.75
C LEU A 284 2.53 22.98 9.73
N PRO A 285 2.76 23.42 8.49
CA PRO A 285 3.44 22.61 7.49
C PRO A 285 4.91 22.41 7.85
N PHE A 286 5.51 21.29 7.44
CA PHE A 286 6.96 21.15 7.48
C PHE A 286 7.60 22.02 6.41
N ASN A 287 8.74 22.65 6.73
CA ASN A 287 9.44 23.53 5.80
C ASN A 287 9.91 22.80 4.53
N ASP A 288 10.46 21.59 4.68
CA ASP A 288 11.08 20.83 3.57
C ASP A 288 10.09 20.44 2.45
N THR A 289 8.80 20.38 2.77
CA THR A 289 7.75 19.90 1.86
C THR A 289 6.62 20.91 1.71
N ARG A 290 6.74 22.13 2.26
CA ARG A 290 5.67 23.13 2.15
C ARG A 290 5.50 23.58 0.71
N VAL A 291 4.28 23.95 0.35
CA VAL A 291 4.06 24.69 -0.89
C VAL A 291 4.55 26.12 -0.72
N ILE A 292 5.32 26.62 -1.68
CA ILE A 292 5.86 27.98 -1.72
C ILE A 292 5.09 28.73 -2.81
N LEU A 293 4.35 29.78 -2.44
CA LEU A 293 3.57 30.55 -3.42
C LEU A 293 4.48 31.36 -4.32
N GLN A 294 4.38 31.11 -5.63
CA GLN A 294 5.09 31.82 -6.69
C GLN A 294 4.43 33.17 -6.98
N ASP A 295 5.18 34.07 -7.63
CA ASP A 295 4.75 35.42 -8.01
C ASP A 295 4.20 36.28 -6.84
N SER A 296 4.65 35.96 -5.63
CA SER A 296 4.43 36.72 -4.40
C SER A 296 5.44 37.86 -4.30
N ASP A 297 5.08 38.96 -3.63
CA ASP A 297 5.98 40.11 -3.46
C ASP A 297 7.17 39.72 -2.56
N PRO A 298 8.41 39.67 -3.09
CA PRO A 298 9.58 39.26 -2.31
C PRO A 298 9.93 40.24 -1.19
N SER A 299 9.43 41.48 -1.24
CA SER A 299 9.62 42.48 -0.19
C SER A 299 8.71 42.28 1.01
N VAL A 300 7.63 41.49 0.86
CA VAL A 300 6.65 41.22 1.91
C VAL A 300 6.98 39.86 2.55
N VAL A 301 7.45 39.88 3.78
CA VAL A 301 7.77 38.67 4.54
C VAL A 301 6.52 37.80 4.71
N GLY A 302 6.61 36.51 4.38
CA GLY A 302 5.50 35.55 4.46
C GLY A 302 4.49 35.65 3.32
N SER A 303 4.76 36.44 2.28
CA SER A 303 3.92 36.49 1.07
C SER A 303 3.88 35.16 0.31
N ASP A 304 4.94 34.35 0.43
CA ASP A 304 5.10 33.03 -0.17
C ASP A 304 4.42 31.89 0.63
N TYR A 305 3.79 32.21 1.77
CA TYR A 305 3.30 31.20 2.70
C TYR A 305 1.84 30.81 2.46
N ILE A 306 1.63 29.49 2.40
CA ILE A 306 0.35 28.81 2.56
C ILE A 306 0.52 27.56 3.44
N ASN A 307 -0.47 27.23 4.27
CA ASN A 307 -0.42 26.05 5.13
C ASN A 307 -0.78 24.77 4.32
N ALA A 308 0.14 24.34 3.49
CA ALA A 308 0.01 23.17 2.62
C ALA A 308 1.36 22.44 2.49
N ASN A 309 1.33 21.12 2.28
CA ASN A 309 2.51 20.33 1.96
C ASN A 309 2.28 19.47 0.73
N TYR A 310 3.32 19.30 -0.08
CA TYR A 310 3.39 18.23 -1.05
C TYR A 310 3.49 16.88 -0.32
N VAL A 311 2.73 15.91 -0.80
CA VAL A 311 2.74 14.55 -0.31
C VAL A 311 2.78 13.64 -1.53
N LYS A 312 3.80 12.78 -1.60
CA LYS A 312 3.93 11.74 -2.63
C LYS A 312 4.23 10.40 -1.99
N ASN A 313 3.91 9.33 -2.68
CA ASN A 313 4.29 8.02 -2.19
C ASN A 313 5.82 7.85 -2.38
N LYS A 314 6.49 7.32 -1.35
CA LYS A 314 7.95 7.09 -1.33
C LYS A 314 8.31 5.63 -1.06
N LEU A 315 7.31 4.75 -1.00
CA LEU A 315 7.50 3.34 -0.68
C LEU A 315 7.78 2.50 -1.93
N TRP A 316 7.45 3.01 -3.11
CA TRP A 316 7.77 2.44 -4.41
C TRP A 316 7.76 3.55 -5.47
N GLU A 317 8.43 3.29 -6.60
CA GLU A 317 8.60 4.26 -7.70
C GLU A 317 7.79 3.82 -8.93
N SER A 318 7.12 4.79 -9.56
CA SER A 318 6.47 4.66 -10.86
C SER A 318 6.54 6.00 -11.58
N GLU A 319 6.70 5.96 -12.90
CA GLU A 319 6.77 7.17 -13.74
C GLU A 319 5.47 8.00 -13.65
N ASP A 320 4.33 7.35 -13.43
CA ASP A 320 2.98 7.95 -13.44
C ASP A 320 2.37 8.13 -12.04
N GLN A 321 3.18 8.08 -10.98
CA GLN A 321 2.67 8.11 -9.61
C GLN A 321 1.99 9.44 -9.26
N LYS A 322 0.79 9.36 -8.66
CA LYS A 322 0.06 10.54 -8.20
C LYS A 322 0.84 11.34 -7.17
N VAL A 323 0.75 12.66 -7.30
CA VAL A 323 1.23 13.63 -6.30
C VAL A 323 0.05 14.38 -5.71
N TYR A 324 0.12 14.65 -4.41
CA TYR A 324 -0.94 15.31 -3.65
C TYR A 324 -0.42 16.60 -3.02
N ILE A 325 -1.34 17.52 -2.78
CA ILE A 325 -1.13 18.65 -1.87
C ILE A 325 -2.13 18.53 -0.73
N ALA A 326 -1.63 18.27 0.47
CA ALA A 326 -2.43 18.25 1.69
C ALA A 326 -2.45 19.64 2.33
N THR A 327 -3.63 20.26 2.40
CA THR A 327 -3.80 21.63 2.91
C THR A 327 -4.96 21.75 3.89
N GLN A 328 -4.98 22.83 4.66
CA GLN A 328 -6.10 23.16 5.55
C GLN A 328 -7.30 23.76 4.80
N GLY A 329 -8.47 23.74 5.42
CA GLY A 329 -9.64 24.44 4.89
C GLY A 329 -9.42 25.95 4.89
N CYS A 330 -9.79 26.62 3.80
CA CYS A 330 -9.52 28.04 3.58
C CYS A 330 -10.08 28.94 4.69
N LEU A 331 -9.26 29.88 5.15
CA LEU A 331 -9.70 31.04 5.92
C LEU A 331 -10.12 32.15 4.96
N ALA A 332 -10.88 33.13 5.45
CA ALA A 332 -11.25 34.30 4.63
C ALA A 332 -10.01 35.03 4.07
N THR A 333 -8.92 35.08 4.84
CA THR A 333 -7.65 35.71 4.47
C THR A 333 -6.80 34.90 3.51
N THR A 334 -7.04 33.58 3.37
CA THR A 334 -6.19 32.68 2.58
C THR A 334 -6.86 32.19 1.29
N VAL A 335 -8.05 32.70 0.95
CA VAL A 335 -8.76 32.30 -0.29
C VAL A 335 -7.93 32.65 -1.52
N ASN A 336 -7.30 33.83 -1.53
CA ASN A 336 -6.46 34.28 -2.65
C ASN A 336 -5.20 33.40 -2.77
N ASP A 337 -4.54 33.14 -1.63
CA ASP A 337 -3.38 32.25 -1.54
C ASP A 337 -3.70 30.83 -2.06
N PHE A 338 -4.89 30.32 -1.71
CA PHE A 338 -5.36 29.01 -2.17
C PHE A 338 -5.49 28.95 -3.70
N TRP A 339 -6.08 29.97 -4.32
CA TRP A 339 -6.20 30.01 -5.79
C TRP A 339 -4.88 30.27 -6.50
N GLN A 340 -3.96 31.01 -5.90
CA GLN A 340 -2.58 31.10 -6.39
C GLN A 340 -1.92 29.71 -6.42
N MET A 341 -2.07 28.92 -5.34
CA MET A 341 -1.60 27.54 -5.28
C MET A 341 -2.27 26.66 -6.36
N VAL A 342 -3.60 26.67 -6.47
CA VAL A 342 -4.34 25.90 -7.50
C VAL A 342 -3.81 26.22 -8.91
N TRP A 343 -3.55 27.51 -9.18
CA TRP A 343 -3.04 27.97 -10.46
C TRP A 343 -1.61 27.50 -10.75
N GLN A 344 -0.67 27.83 -9.85
CA GLN A 344 0.76 27.57 -10.07
C GLN A 344 1.07 26.07 -10.14
N GLU A 345 0.38 25.26 -9.33
CA GLU A 345 0.60 23.81 -9.22
C GLU A 345 -0.07 23.03 -10.34
N ARG A 346 -0.72 23.75 -11.24
CA ARG A 346 -1.49 23.17 -12.32
C ARG A 346 -2.51 22.11 -11.86
N THR A 347 -3.17 22.33 -10.73
CA THR A 347 -4.19 21.41 -10.25
C THR A 347 -5.42 21.41 -11.17
N SER A 348 -5.93 20.21 -11.45
CA SER A 348 -7.20 19.99 -12.17
C SER A 348 -8.30 19.41 -11.28
N VAL A 349 -7.93 18.79 -10.15
CA VAL A 349 -8.88 18.14 -9.22
C VAL A 349 -8.63 18.61 -7.78
N ILE A 350 -9.69 19.07 -7.12
CA ILE A 350 -9.70 19.45 -5.70
C ILE A 350 -10.66 18.52 -4.95
N VAL A 351 -10.20 17.97 -3.83
CA VAL A 351 -10.93 17.06 -2.95
C VAL A 351 -11.12 17.71 -1.58
N MET A 352 -12.35 18.10 -1.27
CA MET A 352 -12.78 18.67 0.00
C MET A 352 -13.53 17.63 0.82
N THR A 353 -13.07 17.32 2.03
CA THR A 353 -13.63 16.23 2.87
C THR A 353 -14.35 16.74 4.11
N THR A 354 -14.95 17.93 4.02
CA THR A 354 -15.65 18.59 5.12
C THR A 354 -16.78 19.48 4.58
N ARG A 355 -17.77 19.75 5.43
CA ARG A 355 -18.72 20.84 5.19
C ARG A 355 -18.08 22.17 5.58
N GLU A 356 -18.65 23.27 5.12
CA GLU A 356 -18.23 24.63 5.46
C GLU A 356 -18.29 24.85 6.98
N VAL A 357 -19.39 24.39 7.57
CA VAL A 357 -19.70 24.46 9.00
C VAL A 357 -20.16 23.09 9.48
N GLU A 358 -19.56 22.60 10.57
CA GLU A 358 -20.00 21.38 11.26
C GLU A 358 -20.19 21.70 12.75
N LYS A 359 -21.36 21.35 13.30
CA LYS A 359 -21.77 21.67 14.68
C LYS A 359 -21.54 23.14 15.08
N GLY A 360 -21.85 24.07 14.19
CA GLY A 360 -21.71 25.51 14.42
C GLY A 360 -20.26 26.02 14.43
N ARG A 361 -19.27 25.20 14.06
CA ARG A 361 -17.87 25.61 13.91
C ARG A 361 -17.47 25.68 12.45
N ASN A 362 -16.85 26.79 12.06
CA ASN A 362 -16.34 26.98 10.70
C ASN A 362 -15.14 26.05 10.45
N LYS A 363 -15.29 25.13 9.50
CA LYS A 363 -14.24 24.19 9.07
C LYS A 363 -13.52 24.69 7.82
N CYS A 364 -14.24 25.32 6.89
CA CYS A 364 -13.72 25.89 5.65
C CYS A 364 -14.62 27.02 5.16
N VAL A 365 -14.05 28.15 4.76
CA VAL A 365 -14.79 29.22 4.07
C VAL A 365 -14.96 28.84 2.60
N PRO A 366 -16.12 29.08 1.96
CA PRO A 366 -16.28 28.88 0.53
C PRO A 366 -15.33 29.74 -0.30
N TYR A 367 -14.43 29.08 -1.03
CA TYR A 367 -13.49 29.71 -1.96
C TYR A 367 -13.98 29.66 -3.41
N TRP A 368 -15.18 29.15 -3.66
CA TRP A 368 -15.83 29.10 -4.98
C TRP A 368 -17.03 30.07 -5.06
N PRO A 369 -17.43 30.49 -6.27
CA PRO A 369 -18.68 31.24 -6.50
C PRO A 369 -19.91 30.33 -6.46
N GLU A 370 -21.10 30.92 -6.35
CA GLU A 370 -22.37 30.21 -6.57
C GLU A 370 -22.52 29.79 -8.05
N LEU A 371 -23.42 28.85 -8.33
CA LEU A 371 -23.66 28.33 -9.67
C LEU A 371 -23.97 29.47 -10.66
N HIS A 372 -23.28 29.48 -11.81
CA HIS A 372 -23.37 30.51 -12.85
C HIS A 372 -22.96 31.93 -12.42
N SER A 373 -22.28 32.08 -11.28
CA SER A 373 -21.70 33.34 -10.83
C SER A 373 -20.16 33.33 -10.88
N THR A 374 -19.56 34.50 -10.67
CA THR A 374 -18.11 34.69 -10.62
C THR A 374 -17.67 35.21 -9.25
N LYS A 375 -16.43 34.91 -8.88
CA LYS A 375 -15.78 35.41 -7.67
C LYS A 375 -14.37 35.86 -7.99
N GLU A 376 -14.04 37.08 -7.60
CA GLU A 376 -12.68 37.61 -7.68
C GLU A 376 -11.84 37.07 -6.52
N VAL A 377 -10.70 36.47 -6.85
CA VAL A 377 -9.77 35.85 -5.90
C VAL A 377 -8.35 36.28 -6.26
N GLY A 378 -7.92 37.40 -5.68
CA GLY A 378 -6.65 38.04 -6.02
C GLY A 378 -6.61 38.47 -7.49
N ARG A 379 -5.68 37.90 -8.26
CA ARG A 379 -5.52 38.19 -9.70
C ARG A 379 -6.39 37.32 -10.61
N TYR A 380 -7.13 36.37 -10.05
CA TYR A 380 -7.96 35.43 -10.80
C TYR A 380 -9.44 35.75 -10.65
N VAL A 381 -10.21 35.38 -11.67
CA VAL A 381 -11.67 35.37 -11.62
C VAL A 381 -12.09 33.92 -11.82
N VAL A 382 -12.79 33.37 -10.84
CA VAL A 382 -13.28 31.99 -10.87
C VAL A 382 -14.77 32.02 -11.15
N SER A 383 -15.25 31.17 -12.05
CA SER A 383 -16.66 30.97 -12.36
C SER A 383 -17.10 29.53 -12.03
N CYS A 384 -18.34 29.32 -11.61
CA CYS A 384 -18.92 27.98 -11.48
C CYS A 384 -19.79 27.66 -12.69
N GLU A 385 -19.35 26.73 -13.53
CA GLU A 385 -20.07 26.32 -14.75
C GLU A 385 -21.20 25.34 -14.45
N SER A 386 -20.97 24.39 -13.53
CA SER A 386 -21.97 23.41 -13.13
C SER A 386 -21.77 22.95 -11.70
N GLU A 387 -22.87 22.58 -11.05
CA GLU A 387 -22.92 21.91 -9.75
C GLU A 387 -23.80 20.67 -9.90
N ARG A 388 -23.33 19.53 -9.40
CA ARG A 388 -24.08 18.26 -9.38
C ARG A 388 -24.00 17.67 -7.98
N GLU A 389 -25.13 17.23 -7.45
CA GLU A 389 -25.17 16.46 -6.21
C GLU A 389 -25.23 14.97 -6.53
N ALA A 390 -24.38 14.19 -5.89
CA ALA A 390 -24.26 12.74 -6.08
C ALA A 390 -24.22 12.07 -4.71
N GLY A 391 -25.40 11.87 -4.10
CA GLY A 391 -25.58 11.16 -2.82
C GLY A 391 -24.72 11.72 -1.68
N ASP A 392 -23.50 11.19 -1.56
CA ASP A 392 -22.53 11.51 -0.52
C ASP A 392 -21.61 12.68 -0.81
N TYR A 393 -21.61 13.22 -2.04
CA TYR A 393 -20.71 14.29 -2.43
C TYR A 393 -21.33 15.26 -3.45
N LYS A 394 -20.72 16.45 -3.57
CA LYS A 394 -21.02 17.44 -4.59
C LYS A 394 -19.86 17.59 -5.55
N ILE A 395 -20.15 17.73 -6.84
CA ILE A 395 -19.18 18.03 -7.88
C ILE A 395 -19.45 19.43 -8.39
N ARG A 396 -18.44 20.28 -8.43
CA ARG A 396 -18.48 21.58 -9.11
C ARG A 396 -17.45 21.62 -10.22
N VAL A 397 -17.82 22.16 -11.37
CA VAL A 397 -16.87 22.51 -12.42
C VAL A 397 -16.58 24.00 -12.30
N LEU A 398 -15.37 24.30 -11.84
CA LEU A 398 -14.87 25.65 -11.69
C LEU A 398 -13.97 25.99 -12.86
N THR A 399 -14.06 27.22 -13.37
CA THR A 399 -13.24 27.67 -14.49
C THR A 399 -12.58 28.99 -14.17
N ILE A 400 -11.36 29.19 -14.67
CA ILE A 400 -10.71 30.50 -14.71
C ILE A 400 -10.85 31.02 -16.16
N PRO A 401 -11.86 31.84 -16.48
CA PRO A 401 -12.27 32.10 -17.86
C PRO A 401 -11.16 32.70 -18.73
N LYS A 402 -10.37 33.62 -18.18
CA LYS A 402 -9.24 34.27 -18.87
C LYS A 402 -8.19 33.27 -19.39
N HIS A 403 -8.14 32.09 -18.81
CA HIS A 403 -7.15 31.06 -19.12
C HIS A 403 -7.78 29.75 -19.61
N ALA A 404 -9.11 29.70 -19.77
CA ALA A 404 -9.88 28.52 -20.15
C ALA A 404 -9.55 27.24 -19.35
N ARG A 405 -9.08 27.40 -18.10
CA ARG A 405 -8.63 26.30 -17.25
C ARG A 405 -9.79 25.79 -16.39
N LYS A 406 -10.11 24.51 -16.52
CA LYS A 406 -11.14 23.82 -15.72
C LYS A 406 -10.51 23.14 -14.50
N VAL A 407 -11.22 23.24 -13.38
CA VAL A 407 -10.89 22.64 -12.09
C VAL A 407 -12.13 21.93 -11.56
N TRP A 408 -12.03 20.61 -11.39
CA TRP A 408 -13.08 19.77 -10.86
C TRP A 408 -12.99 19.72 -9.34
N HIS A 409 -14.03 20.22 -8.69
CA HIS A 409 -14.09 20.34 -7.24
C HIS A 409 -15.07 19.32 -6.68
N TYR A 410 -14.53 18.33 -5.98
CA TYR A 410 -15.24 17.24 -5.33
C TYR A 410 -15.34 17.51 -3.83
N GLN A 411 -16.56 17.68 -3.31
CA GLN A 411 -16.83 17.91 -1.89
C GLN A 411 -17.57 16.72 -1.28
N TYR A 412 -16.90 15.93 -0.46
CA TYR A 412 -17.51 14.83 0.27
C TYR A 412 -18.26 15.34 1.51
N LEU A 413 -19.56 15.04 1.58
CA LEU A 413 -20.51 15.60 2.54
C LEU A 413 -20.94 14.60 3.63
N SER A 414 -20.77 13.30 3.39
CA SER A 414 -21.22 12.25 4.30
C SER A 414 -20.19 11.86 5.38
N TRP A 415 -19.03 12.53 5.44
CA TRP A 415 -18.08 12.28 6.54
C TRP A 415 -18.60 12.86 7.87
N PRO A 416 -18.73 12.07 8.94
CA PRO A 416 -19.24 12.57 10.23
C PRO A 416 -18.27 13.53 10.94
N ASP A 417 -18.81 14.46 11.73
CA ASP A 417 -17.99 15.42 12.50
C ASP A 417 -17.06 14.71 13.51
N HIS A 418 -17.53 13.61 14.13
CA HIS A 418 -16.69 12.72 14.95
C HIS A 418 -16.62 11.32 14.35
N GLY A 419 -15.42 10.74 14.38
CA GLY A 419 -15.18 9.39 13.90
C GLY A 419 -14.98 9.32 12.39
N VAL A 420 -15.52 8.25 11.80
CA VAL A 420 -15.36 7.83 10.41
C VAL A 420 -16.71 7.39 9.85
N PRO A 421 -16.90 7.39 8.52
CA PRO A 421 -18.07 6.77 7.91
C PRO A 421 -18.30 5.34 8.41
N GLN A 422 -19.56 4.93 8.53
CA GLN A 422 -19.90 3.57 9.00
C GLN A 422 -19.50 2.49 7.98
N GLU A 423 -19.61 2.81 6.70
CA GLU A 423 -19.26 1.95 5.58
C GLU A 423 -18.21 2.65 4.70
N ALA A 424 -17.29 1.88 4.10
CA ALA A 424 -16.26 2.44 3.24
C ALA A 424 -16.72 2.59 1.78
N CYS A 425 -17.78 1.87 1.38
CA CYS A 425 -18.39 1.91 0.05
C CYS A 425 -18.52 3.32 -0.55
N GLY A 426 -19.07 4.29 0.20
CA GLY A 426 -19.28 5.66 -0.25
C GLY A 426 -17.98 6.42 -0.49
N VAL A 427 -16.96 6.19 0.35
CA VAL A 427 -15.63 6.78 0.18
C VAL A 427 -14.89 6.15 -1.00
N LEU A 428 -14.98 4.83 -1.17
CA LEU A 428 -14.37 4.13 -2.31
C LEU A 428 -15.01 4.53 -3.64
N GLY A 429 -16.34 4.64 -3.69
CA GLY A 429 -17.07 5.14 -4.87
C GLY A 429 -16.69 6.58 -5.20
N PHE A 430 -16.54 7.43 -4.18
CA PHE A 430 -16.06 8.80 -4.34
C PHE A 430 -14.64 8.86 -4.90
N LEU A 431 -13.70 8.09 -4.33
CA LEU A 431 -12.31 8.03 -4.81
C LEU A 431 -12.22 7.51 -6.24
N THR A 432 -13.03 6.51 -6.60
CA THR A 432 -13.11 5.99 -7.98
C THR A 432 -13.41 7.12 -8.98
N GLN A 433 -14.37 7.99 -8.65
CA GLN A 433 -14.75 9.12 -9.51
C GLN A 433 -13.68 10.21 -9.56
N VAL A 434 -13.06 10.52 -8.43
CA VAL A 434 -11.94 11.47 -8.34
C VAL A 434 -10.76 11.00 -9.20
N ASN A 435 -10.40 9.72 -9.07
CA ASN A 435 -9.28 9.10 -9.80
C ASN A 435 -9.52 9.02 -11.30
N SER A 436 -10.72 8.59 -11.70
CA SER A 436 -11.14 8.60 -13.10
C SER A 436 -11.02 10.00 -13.69
N LYS A 437 -11.47 11.02 -12.93
CA LYS A 437 -11.37 12.40 -13.40
C LYS A 437 -9.94 12.91 -13.49
N GLN A 438 -9.07 12.57 -12.54
CA GLN A 438 -7.65 12.94 -12.60
C GLN A 438 -6.96 12.29 -13.81
N ALA A 439 -7.27 11.04 -14.11
CA ALA A 439 -6.70 10.30 -15.25
C ALA A 439 -7.07 10.91 -16.62
N GLU A 440 -8.20 11.62 -16.73
CA GLU A 440 -8.57 12.38 -17.95
C GLU A 440 -7.61 13.56 -18.23
N PHE A 441 -6.76 13.96 -17.29
CA PHE A 441 -5.81 15.06 -17.44
C PHE A 441 -4.35 14.60 -17.20
N PRO A 442 -3.69 13.98 -18.20
CA PRO A 442 -2.32 13.45 -18.05
C PRO A 442 -1.26 14.50 -17.68
N HIS A 443 -1.52 15.78 -17.97
CA HIS A 443 -0.62 16.90 -17.64
C HIS A 443 -1.10 17.73 -16.44
N ALA A 444 -2.08 17.23 -15.69
CA ALA A 444 -2.49 17.85 -14.44
C ALA A 444 -1.37 17.71 -13.41
N GLY A 445 -1.15 18.78 -12.64
CA GLY A 445 -0.31 18.70 -11.47
C GLY A 445 -1.03 18.06 -10.27
N PRO A 446 -0.50 18.26 -9.05
CA PRO A 446 -0.96 17.55 -7.87
C PRO A 446 -2.45 17.72 -7.56
N MET A 447 -3.09 16.64 -7.10
CA MET A 447 -4.45 16.72 -6.54
C MET A 447 -4.41 17.43 -5.19
N ILE A 448 -5.22 18.48 -5.03
CA ILE A 448 -5.32 19.19 -3.75
C ILE A 448 -6.37 18.48 -2.89
N VAL A 449 -5.97 17.99 -1.70
CA VAL A 449 -6.86 17.33 -0.74
C VAL A 449 -6.88 18.14 0.56
N HIS A 450 -8.06 18.51 1.03
CA HIS A 450 -8.22 19.28 2.27
C HIS A 450 -9.44 18.92 3.09
N CYS A 451 -9.42 19.34 4.35
CA CYS A 451 -10.52 19.21 5.30
C CYS A 451 -10.58 20.49 6.15
N SER A 452 -10.63 20.37 7.49
CA SER A 452 -10.45 21.52 8.37
C SER A 452 -8.96 21.82 8.61
N ALA A 453 -8.25 20.92 9.30
CA ALA A 453 -6.82 21.09 9.60
C ALA A 453 -5.89 20.59 8.47
N GLY A 454 -6.43 19.78 7.56
CA GLY A 454 -5.66 19.17 6.48
C GLY A 454 -4.79 17.98 6.91
N ILE A 455 -5.18 17.24 7.95
CA ILE A 455 -4.37 16.14 8.51
C ILE A 455 -5.16 14.85 8.81
N GLY A 456 -6.33 14.93 9.46
CA GLY A 456 -7.15 13.76 9.80
C GLY A 456 -7.80 13.12 8.57
N ARG A 457 -8.98 13.63 8.16
CA ARG A 457 -9.72 13.13 6.99
C ARG A 457 -8.89 13.19 5.71
N THR A 458 -8.14 14.28 5.54
CA THR A 458 -7.18 14.45 4.43
C THR A 458 -6.15 13.32 4.40
N GLY A 459 -5.50 13.02 5.53
CA GLY A 459 -4.53 11.93 5.59
C GLY A 459 -5.16 10.56 5.38
N THR A 460 -6.36 10.33 5.91
CA THR A 460 -7.11 9.08 5.67
C THR A 460 -7.39 8.86 4.19
N ILE A 461 -7.91 9.87 3.50
CA ILE A 461 -8.21 9.80 2.06
C ILE A 461 -6.95 9.61 1.23
N VAL A 462 -5.89 10.39 1.50
CA VAL A 462 -4.62 10.29 0.76
C VAL A 462 -3.99 8.89 0.93
N VAL A 463 -3.99 8.35 2.15
CA VAL A 463 -3.42 7.00 2.40
C VAL A 463 -4.24 5.90 1.72
N ILE A 464 -5.58 5.96 1.79
CA ILE A 464 -6.44 5.00 1.08
C ILE A 464 -6.18 5.06 -0.42
N ASP A 465 -6.13 6.27 -0.99
CA ASP A 465 -5.92 6.45 -2.43
C ASP A 465 -4.54 5.93 -2.89
N MET A 466 -3.48 6.20 -2.13
CA MET A 466 -2.14 5.67 -2.41
C MET A 466 -2.07 4.15 -2.36
N ILE A 467 -2.75 3.52 -1.40
CA ILE A 467 -2.77 2.06 -1.28
C ILE A 467 -3.58 1.46 -2.44
N ILE A 468 -4.72 2.04 -2.80
CA ILE A 468 -5.52 1.62 -3.95
C ILE A 468 -4.71 1.74 -5.24
N GLU A 469 -4.03 2.87 -5.48
CA GLU A 469 -3.15 3.04 -6.64
C GLU A 469 -2.05 1.97 -6.67
N THR A 470 -1.47 1.63 -5.51
CA THR A 470 -0.47 0.57 -5.39
C THR A 470 -1.05 -0.79 -5.76
N ILE A 471 -2.25 -1.12 -5.28
CA ILE A 471 -2.94 -2.37 -5.63
C ILE A 471 -3.30 -2.41 -7.12
N ASP A 472 -3.82 -1.31 -7.67
CA ASP A 472 -4.21 -1.22 -9.08
C ASP A 472 -3.01 -1.34 -10.01
N THR A 473 -1.86 -0.81 -9.58
CA THR A 473 -0.63 -0.86 -10.37
C THR A 473 0.10 -2.18 -10.22
N LEU A 474 0.20 -2.75 -9.01
CA LEU A 474 1.07 -3.90 -8.73
C LEU A 474 0.30 -5.23 -8.57
N GLY A 475 -1.02 -5.19 -8.46
CA GLY A 475 -1.87 -6.36 -8.26
C GLY A 475 -2.22 -6.66 -6.79
N LEU A 476 -2.97 -7.75 -6.58
CA LEU A 476 -3.50 -8.16 -5.27
C LEU A 476 -2.54 -9.01 -4.43
N ASP A 477 -1.50 -9.57 -5.04
CA ASP A 477 -0.55 -10.48 -4.38
C ASP A 477 0.73 -9.71 -3.99
N ILE A 478 0.57 -8.54 -3.39
CA ILE A 478 1.65 -7.66 -2.92
C ILE A 478 1.63 -7.52 -1.39
N ASP A 479 2.77 -7.15 -0.82
CA ASP A 479 2.82 -6.75 0.59
C ASP A 479 2.38 -5.30 0.75
N ILE A 480 1.45 -5.06 1.68
CA ILE A 480 1.01 -3.75 2.11
C ILE A 480 1.35 -3.58 3.59
N ASP A 481 1.75 -2.38 3.96
CA ASP A 481 2.04 -2.01 5.34
C ASP A 481 1.42 -0.64 5.64
N ILE A 482 0.15 -0.65 6.07
CA ILE A 482 -0.65 0.56 6.28
C ILE A 482 0.05 1.49 7.29
N ALA A 483 0.69 0.94 8.32
CA ALA A 483 1.45 1.72 9.28
C ALA A 483 2.62 2.47 8.62
N LYS A 484 3.37 1.81 7.73
CA LYS A 484 4.43 2.48 6.95
C LYS A 484 3.90 3.53 5.98
N TYR A 485 2.77 3.30 5.31
CA TYR A 485 2.13 4.33 4.48
C TYR A 485 1.82 5.58 5.30
N ILE A 486 1.24 5.40 6.50
CA ILE A 486 0.91 6.50 7.41
C ILE A 486 2.18 7.19 7.90
N GLN A 487 3.20 6.44 8.30
CA GLN A 487 4.49 7.01 8.70
C GLN A 487 5.09 7.85 7.58
N MET A 488 5.10 7.33 6.35
CA MET A 488 5.65 8.00 5.16
C MET A 488 4.92 9.32 4.85
N VAL A 489 3.58 9.37 4.95
CA VAL A 489 2.85 10.64 4.79
C VAL A 489 3.05 11.57 6.00
N ARG A 490 3.20 11.02 7.21
CA ARG A 490 3.52 11.79 8.43
C ARG A 490 4.89 12.43 8.40
N GLU A 491 5.83 11.88 7.64
CA GLU A 491 7.13 12.51 7.38
C GLU A 491 7.02 13.70 6.42
N GLN A 492 5.95 13.80 5.63
CA GLN A 492 5.73 14.89 4.67
C GLN A 492 4.76 15.96 5.17
N ARG A 493 3.83 15.60 6.08
CA ARG A 493 2.98 16.54 6.81
C ARG A 493 2.65 15.97 8.19
N SER A 494 2.83 16.74 9.25
CA SER A 494 2.64 16.23 10.62
C SER A 494 1.20 15.81 10.89
N GLY A 495 1.02 14.77 11.71
CA GLY A 495 -0.29 14.38 12.25
C GLY A 495 -1.28 13.82 11.22
N MET A 496 -0.82 13.41 10.04
CA MET A 496 -1.64 12.71 9.04
C MET A 496 -2.24 11.44 9.66
N VAL A 497 -3.56 11.28 9.54
CA VAL A 497 -4.37 10.25 10.25
C VAL A 497 -4.29 10.43 11.78
N GLN A 498 -5.32 11.05 12.36
CA GLN A 498 -5.29 11.55 13.74
C GLN A 498 -5.83 10.60 14.81
N THR A 499 -6.69 9.66 14.44
CA THR A 499 -7.38 8.79 15.42
C THR A 499 -7.26 7.32 15.06
N GLU A 500 -7.36 6.45 16.06
CA GLU A 500 -7.46 5.01 15.86
C GLU A 500 -8.63 4.64 14.96
N ALA A 501 -9.78 5.31 15.10
CA ALA A 501 -10.93 5.09 14.23
C ALA A 501 -10.59 5.34 12.75
N GLN A 502 -9.81 6.38 12.45
CA GLN A 502 -9.31 6.64 11.09
C GLN A 502 -8.30 5.58 10.64
N TYR A 503 -7.40 5.15 11.53
CA TYR A 503 -6.47 4.05 11.25
C TYR A 503 -7.21 2.77 10.86
N LYS A 504 -8.16 2.33 11.70
CA LYS A 504 -9.04 1.19 11.44
C LYS A 504 -9.84 1.35 10.15
N PHE A 505 -10.37 2.55 9.88
CA PHE A 505 -11.14 2.80 8.66
C PHE A 505 -10.31 2.61 7.38
N ILE A 506 -9.01 2.92 7.39
CA ILE A 506 -8.13 2.66 6.25
C ILE A 506 -8.07 1.15 5.97
N TYR A 507 -7.89 0.32 7.00
CA TYR A 507 -7.91 -1.13 6.86
C TYR A 507 -9.23 -1.64 6.28
N LEU A 508 -10.35 -1.15 6.81
CA LEU A 508 -11.69 -1.55 6.34
C LEU A 508 -11.92 -1.14 4.88
N ALA A 509 -11.52 0.08 4.50
CA ALA A 509 -11.65 0.56 3.14
C ALA A 509 -10.80 -0.24 2.15
N VAL A 510 -9.54 -0.55 2.50
CA VAL A 510 -8.67 -1.37 1.65
C VAL A 510 -9.19 -2.80 1.54
N ALA A 511 -9.68 -3.38 2.65
CA ALA A 511 -10.28 -4.71 2.64
C ALA A 511 -11.52 -4.79 1.73
N GLU A 512 -12.43 -3.83 1.86
CA GLU A 512 -13.62 -3.75 1.01
C GLU A 512 -13.24 -3.55 -0.47
N TYR A 513 -12.26 -2.69 -0.76
CA TYR A 513 -11.74 -2.51 -2.12
C TYR A 513 -11.24 -3.82 -2.73
N ILE A 514 -10.41 -4.56 -1.98
CA ILE A 514 -9.84 -5.84 -2.42
C ILE A 514 -10.93 -6.89 -2.64
N GLN A 515 -11.94 -6.96 -1.78
CA GLN A 515 -13.08 -7.86 -1.98
C GLN A 515 -13.83 -7.55 -3.28
N VAL A 516 -14.10 -6.28 -3.55
CA VAL A 516 -14.76 -5.84 -4.78
C VAL A 516 -13.90 -6.16 -6.01
N THR A 517 -12.58 -5.95 -5.95
CA THR A 517 -11.66 -6.29 -7.04
C THR A 517 -11.64 -7.80 -7.31
N LYS A 518 -11.49 -8.63 -6.27
CA LYS A 518 -11.56 -10.10 -6.39
C LYS A 518 -12.88 -10.58 -7.00
N ALA A 519 -14.00 -9.96 -6.64
CA ALA A 519 -15.31 -10.28 -7.20
C ALA A 519 -15.40 -9.90 -8.69
N LYS A 520 -14.85 -8.74 -9.08
CA LYS A 520 -14.78 -8.31 -10.48
C LYS A 520 -13.92 -9.26 -11.32
N ASP A 521 -12.77 -9.68 -10.79
CA ASP A 521 -11.85 -10.61 -11.47
C ASP A 521 -12.48 -11.99 -11.64
N SER A 522 -13.17 -12.49 -10.60
CA SER A 522 -13.90 -13.75 -10.68
C SER A 522 -15.02 -13.68 -11.75
N ALA A 523 -15.75 -12.57 -11.82
CA ALA A 523 -16.81 -12.38 -12.80
C ALA A 523 -16.29 -12.16 -14.24
N SER A 524 -15.10 -11.58 -14.42
CA SER A 524 -14.46 -11.47 -15.74
C SER A 524 -13.93 -12.82 -16.22
N MET A 525 -13.39 -13.65 -15.33
CA MET A 525 -12.96 -15.02 -15.63
C MET A 525 -14.14 -15.93 -16.03
N VAL A 526 -15.28 -15.85 -15.36
CA VAL A 526 -16.49 -16.62 -15.72
C VAL A 526 -16.99 -16.22 -17.11
N ARG A 527 -17.05 -14.92 -17.43
CA ARG A 527 -17.42 -14.44 -18.77
C ARG A 527 -16.41 -14.83 -19.85
N GLY A 528 -15.11 -14.83 -19.53
CA GLY A 528 -14.06 -15.34 -20.42
C GLY A 528 -14.18 -16.84 -20.68
N ALA A 529 -14.47 -17.62 -19.64
CA ALA A 529 -14.70 -19.06 -19.73
C ALA A 529 -15.98 -19.41 -20.51
N GLU A 530 -17.07 -18.66 -20.34
CA GLU A 530 -18.30 -18.81 -21.13
C GLU A 530 -18.07 -18.47 -22.61
N ASN A 531 -17.23 -17.47 -22.91
CA ASN A 531 -16.81 -17.12 -24.26
C ASN A 531 -15.87 -18.19 -24.88
N LEU A 532 -15.01 -18.82 -24.09
CA LEU A 532 -14.16 -19.95 -24.51
C LEU A 532 -14.95 -21.25 -24.69
N VAL A 533 -15.96 -21.51 -23.87
CA VAL A 533 -16.87 -22.67 -24.00
C VAL A 533 -17.78 -22.49 -25.22
N THR A 534 -18.27 -21.28 -25.50
CA THR A 534 -19.03 -21.00 -26.73
C THR A 534 -18.14 -21.04 -27.98
N CYS A 535 -16.87 -20.62 -27.90
CA CYS A 535 -15.92 -20.74 -29.01
C CYS A 535 -15.46 -22.20 -29.24
N GLY A 536 -15.23 -22.99 -28.17
CA GLY A 536 -14.89 -24.41 -28.23
C GLY A 536 -16.06 -25.29 -28.72
N SER A 537 -17.30 -24.91 -28.40
CA SER A 537 -18.52 -25.57 -28.91
C SER A 537 -18.77 -25.29 -30.40
N ASN A 538 -18.24 -24.19 -30.93
CA ASN A 538 -18.33 -23.84 -32.34
C ASN A 538 -17.20 -24.48 -33.17
N ILE A 539 -16.03 -24.77 -32.60
CA ILE A 539 -14.92 -25.45 -33.32
C ILE A 539 -15.25 -26.92 -33.65
N VAL A 540 -16.09 -27.61 -32.86
CA VAL A 540 -16.54 -28.98 -33.18
C VAL A 540 -17.66 -29.01 -34.24
N LYS A 541 -18.30 -27.87 -34.53
CA LYS A 541 -19.37 -27.75 -35.54
C LYS A 541 -18.95 -27.09 -36.87
N ILE A 542 -17.75 -26.54 -37.00
CA ILE A 542 -17.24 -25.92 -38.24
C ILE A 542 -16.53 -26.95 -39.16
N GLY A 543 -16.79 -28.24 -38.98
CA GLY A 543 -16.37 -29.31 -39.91
C GLY A 543 -17.37 -29.65 -41.02
N LYS A 544 -18.57 -29.06 -41.03
CA LYS A 544 -19.59 -29.26 -42.08
C LYS A 544 -20.32 -27.94 -42.35
N HIS A 545 -20.47 -27.61 -43.62
CA HIS A 545 -21.10 -26.40 -44.18
C HIS A 545 -20.20 -25.16 -44.33
N ARG A 546 -19.23 -25.27 -45.25
CA ARG A 546 -18.90 -24.15 -46.15
C ARG A 546 -19.93 -24.16 -47.28
N LYS A 547 -20.80 -23.15 -47.34
CA LYS A 547 -21.24 -22.42 -48.54
C LYS A 547 -22.27 -21.36 -48.15
N GLU A 548 -22.11 -20.19 -48.76
CA GLU A 548 -23.10 -19.11 -48.92
C GLU A 548 -23.41 -18.25 -47.69
N ALA A 549 -22.81 -17.06 -47.61
CA ALA A 549 -23.50 -15.79 -47.85
C ALA A 549 -22.63 -14.62 -47.33
N VAL A 550 -22.24 -13.77 -48.28
CA VAL A 550 -21.57 -12.49 -48.08
C VAL A 550 -22.66 -11.44 -48.12
N ASN A 551 -22.84 -10.65 -47.05
CA ASN A 551 -23.15 -9.21 -47.04
C ASN A 551 -23.84 -8.78 -45.74
N GLU A 552 -23.59 -7.51 -45.38
CA GLU A 552 -24.28 -6.64 -44.42
C GLU A 552 -23.93 -6.76 -42.93
N CYS A 553 -23.04 -5.87 -42.46
CA CYS A 553 -23.42 -4.79 -41.53
C CYS A 553 -22.19 -3.93 -41.15
N TRP A 554 -22.13 -2.74 -41.72
CA TRP A 554 -21.39 -1.58 -41.21
C TRP A 554 -22.43 -0.58 -40.66
N LEU A 555 -22.03 0.20 -39.66
CA LEU A 555 -22.81 1.20 -38.90
C LEU A 555 -23.79 0.56 -37.90
N ILE A 556 -23.75 0.87 -36.60
CA ILE A 556 -23.99 2.21 -36.02
C ILE A 556 -23.17 2.36 -34.72
N SER A 557 -22.36 3.41 -34.67
CA SER A 557 -21.84 4.04 -33.46
C SER A 557 -22.41 5.46 -33.43
N SER A 558 -23.18 5.81 -32.41
CA SER A 558 -23.42 7.16 -31.85
C SER A 558 -24.67 7.13 -30.95
N LEU A 559 -24.51 7.64 -29.72
CA LEU A 559 -25.51 7.93 -28.66
C LEU A 559 -25.44 6.97 -27.44
N ILE A 560 -24.62 7.32 -26.45
CA ILE A 560 -24.99 8.06 -25.21
C ILE A 560 -23.71 8.41 -24.45
#